data_AF-A0A960LA73-F1
#
_entry.id   AF-A0A960LA73-F1
#
_cell.length_a   1.000
_cell.length_b   1.000
_cell.length_c   1.000
_cell.angle_alpha   90.00
_cell.angle_beta   90.00
_cell.angle_gamma   90.00
#
_symmetry.space_group_name_H-M   'P 1'
#
loop_
_entity.id
_entity.type
_entity.pdbx_description
1 polymer ?
#
loop_
_entity_poly.entity_id
_entity_poly.type
_entity_poly.pdbx_seq_one_letter_code
_entity_poly.pdbx_strand_id
1 'polypeptide(L)'
;MRAERRLFDGAPPVIPHQPFGAPCISCHNLEGKAVEGVGFAPPSPHELTGGMSALSRCQQCHVFQVTDQPWVDNTFVGLRQDLRQGTRLYDGAPPVIPHQLLMRDNCLACHAGPAAREEIRTSHPERIRCRQCHVAQTTTSEFRPPGT
;
A
#
# COMPACT_ATOMS: atom_id res chain seq x y z
N MET A 1 -13.54 -3.64 -4.08
CA MET A 1 -12.28 -4.08 -3.41
C MET A 1 -11.19 -2.99 -3.46
N ARG A 2 -10.13 -3.07 -2.64
CA ARG A 2 -8.95 -2.14 -2.65
C ARG A 2 -8.31 -1.94 -4.03
N ALA A 3 -8.43 -2.93 -4.94
CA ALA A 3 -7.99 -2.85 -6.33
C ALA A 3 -8.82 -1.90 -7.20
N GLU A 4 -10.14 -1.83 -6.99
CA GLU A 4 -11.04 -0.97 -7.78
C GLU A 4 -10.89 0.52 -7.44
N ARG A 5 -10.21 0.82 -6.33
CA ARG A 5 -9.99 2.18 -5.82
C ARG A 5 -8.58 2.71 -6.09
N ARG A 6 -7.79 2.01 -6.93
CA ARG A 6 -6.41 2.37 -7.23
C ARG A 6 -6.14 2.24 -8.72
N LEU A 7 -5.38 3.20 -9.23
CA LEU A 7 -5.01 3.28 -10.63
C LEU A 7 -4.00 2.20 -11.06
N PHE A 8 -3.06 1.91 -10.17
CA PHE A 8 -1.97 0.95 -10.32
C PHE A 8 -1.46 0.55 -8.92
N ASP A 9 -0.54 -0.41 -8.85
CA ASP A 9 0.08 -0.82 -7.59
C ASP A 9 0.86 0.29 -6.91
N GLY A 10 0.30 0.79 -5.81
CA GLY A 10 0.88 1.91 -5.06
C GLY A 10 0.23 3.25 -5.27
N ALA A 11 -0.68 3.37 -6.23
CA ALA A 11 -1.46 4.59 -6.37
C ALA A 11 -2.10 4.92 -5.01
N PRO A 12 -2.05 6.19 -4.55
CA PRO A 12 -2.70 6.61 -3.32
C PRO A 12 -4.17 6.18 -3.33
N PRO A 13 -4.65 5.45 -2.31
CA PRO A 13 -6.06 5.13 -2.19
C PRO A 13 -6.86 6.41 -1.93
N VAL A 14 -8.07 6.48 -2.49
CA VAL A 14 -9.11 7.42 -2.06
C VAL A 14 -9.57 7.08 -0.63
N ILE A 15 -10.07 8.08 0.08
CA ILE A 15 -10.64 7.96 1.43
C ILE A 15 -12.12 7.61 1.29
N PRO A 16 -12.56 6.38 1.64
CA PRO A 16 -13.91 5.89 1.35
C PRO A 16 -14.91 6.11 2.50
N HIS A 17 -14.55 6.95 3.47
CA HIS A 17 -15.36 7.24 4.64
C HIS A 17 -15.44 8.77 4.84
N GLN A 18 -16.43 9.21 5.60
CA GLN A 18 -16.59 10.62 5.93
C GLN A 18 -15.46 11.13 6.84
N PRO A 19 -15.21 12.45 6.91
CA PRO A 19 -14.28 13.02 7.87
C PRO A 19 -14.79 12.82 9.31
N PHE A 20 -13.94 12.30 10.20
CA PHE A 20 -14.29 12.08 11.62
C PHE A 20 -13.90 13.24 12.56
N GLY A 21 -13.32 14.32 12.03
CA GLY A 21 -12.80 15.41 12.86
C GLY A 21 -11.59 15.04 13.74
N ALA A 22 -10.98 13.88 13.50
CA ALA A 22 -9.79 13.39 14.19
C ALA A 22 -8.59 13.34 13.23
N PRO A 23 -7.34 13.43 13.75
CA PRO A 23 -6.15 13.20 12.93
C PRO A 23 -6.20 11.83 12.24
N CYS A 24 -5.80 11.77 10.97
CA CYS A 24 -5.85 10.52 10.18
C CYS A 24 -5.11 9.37 10.88
N ILE A 25 -3.96 9.68 11.48
CA ILE A 25 -3.10 8.72 12.19
C ILE A 25 -3.73 8.15 13.47
N SER A 26 -4.84 8.70 13.97
CA SER A 26 -5.54 8.12 15.13
C SER A 26 -6.15 6.76 14.81
N CYS A 27 -6.38 6.47 13.52
CA CYS A 27 -6.84 5.17 13.03
C CYS A 27 -5.90 4.54 12.00
N HIS A 28 -5.21 5.35 11.19
CA HIS A 28 -4.23 4.89 10.19
C HIS A 28 -2.79 4.94 10.72
N ASN A 29 -2.57 4.48 11.95
CA ASN A 29 -1.25 4.39 12.58
C ASN A 29 -0.42 3.21 12.03
N LEU A 30 0.67 2.84 12.71
CA LEU A 30 1.61 1.80 12.26
C LEU A 30 0.98 0.42 12.16
N GLU A 31 -0.07 0.16 12.94
CA GLU A 31 -0.74 -1.14 13.07
C GLU A 31 -2.12 -1.16 12.39
N GLY A 32 -2.72 0.02 12.19
CA GLY A 32 -4.11 0.17 11.81
C GLY A 32 -5.04 0.00 13.01
N LYS A 33 -6.33 0.23 12.80
CA LYS A 33 -7.32 0.19 13.89
C LYS A 33 -8.69 -0.23 13.38
N ALA A 34 -9.34 -1.11 14.12
CA ALA A 34 -10.76 -1.37 13.92
C ALA A 34 -11.58 -0.16 14.41
N VAL A 35 -12.46 0.33 13.54
CA VAL A 35 -13.38 1.44 13.81
C VAL A 35 -14.80 0.90 13.74
N GLU A 36 -15.51 0.96 14.85
CA GLU A 36 -16.88 0.48 14.96
C GLU A 36 -17.80 1.15 13.92
N GLY A 37 -18.64 0.36 13.27
CA GLY A 37 -19.55 0.86 12.22
C GLY A 37 -18.88 1.25 10.89
N VAL A 38 -17.55 1.20 10.78
CA VAL A 38 -16.80 1.59 9.56
C VAL A 38 -15.98 0.43 9.01
N GLY A 39 -15.32 -0.33 9.87
CA GLY A 39 -14.43 -1.44 9.51
C GLY A 39 -12.98 -1.20 9.95
N PHE A 40 -12.04 -1.90 9.32
CA PHE A 40 -10.63 -1.80 9.67
C PHE A 40 -9.93 -0.69 8.88
N ALA A 41 -9.44 0.33 9.59
CA ALA A 41 -8.56 1.35 9.03
C ALA A 41 -7.17 0.75 8.79
N PRO A 42 -6.70 0.60 7.53
CA PRO A 42 -5.40 0.02 7.26
C PRO A 42 -4.27 0.89 7.85
N PRO A 43 -3.18 0.28 8.32
CA PRO A 43 -1.99 1.01 8.69
C PRO A 43 -1.43 1.85 7.54
N SER A 44 -0.81 2.97 7.88
CA SER A 44 -0.13 3.80 6.90
C SER A 44 1.21 3.16 6.48
N PRO A 45 1.44 2.95 5.16
CA PRO A 45 2.70 2.39 4.68
C PRO A 45 3.87 3.39 4.77
N HIS A 46 3.59 4.67 5.02
CA HIS A 46 4.57 5.76 5.02
C HIS A 46 4.48 6.64 6.25
N GLU A 47 3.93 6.17 7.37
CA GLU A 47 3.90 6.95 8.62
C GLU A 47 5.29 7.35 9.10
N LEU A 48 6.28 6.49 8.86
CA LEU A 48 7.68 6.72 9.22
C LEU A 48 8.44 7.55 8.18
N THR A 49 7.84 7.87 7.03
CA THR A 49 8.52 8.63 5.99
C THR A 49 8.61 10.11 6.41
N GLY A 50 9.83 10.57 6.63
CA GLY A 50 10.13 11.92 7.11
C GLY A 50 9.54 13.02 6.22
N GLY A 51 9.04 14.09 6.84
CA GLY A 51 8.52 15.27 6.16
C GLY A 51 7.06 15.17 5.66
N MET A 52 6.53 13.97 5.38
CA MET A 52 5.14 13.83 4.90
C MET A 52 4.18 13.45 6.01
N SER A 53 4.49 12.39 6.75
CA SER A 53 3.60 11.90 7.82
C SER A 53 3.73 12.69 9.11
N ALA A 54 4.94 13.18 9.42
CA ALA A 54 5.17 14.08 10.56
C ALA A 54 4.36 15.40 10.47
N LEU A 55 4.05 15.84 9.25
CA LEU A 55 3.22 17.04 9.01
C LEU A 55 1.74 16.70 8.76
N SER A 56 1.36 15.42 8.77
CA SER A 56 -0.02 14.95 8.54
C SER A 56 -0.66 15.52 7.27
N ARG A 57 0.12 15.73 6.20
CA ARG A 57 -0.34 16.31 4.93
C ARG A 57 -0.99 15.26 4.01
N CYS A 58 -1.77 14.35 4.58
CA CYS A 58 -2.32 13.17 3.89
C CYS A 58 -3.18 13.55 2.69
N GLN A 59 -3.93 14.65 2.79
CA GLN A 59 -4.86 15.11 1.76
C GLN A 59 -4.18 15.70 0.52
N GLN A 60 -2.84 15.82 0.51
CA GLN A 60 -2.10 16.15 -0.70
C GLN A 60 -2.18 15.04 -1.76
N CYS A 61 -2.32 13.79 -1.30
CA CYS A 61 -2.37 12.61 -2.17
C CYS A 61 -3.68 11.82 -2.00
N HIS A 62 -4.23 11.78 -0.79
CA HIS A 62 -5.45 11.03 -0.47
C HIS A 62 -6.67 11.94 -0.50
N VAL A 63 -7.55 11.71 -1.47
CA VAL A 63 -8.76 12.50 -1.64
C VAL A 63 -9.99 11.76 -1.13
N PHE A 64 -10.94 12.49 -0.56
CA PHE A 64 -12.23 11.91 -0.15
C PHE A 64 -13.05 11.50 -1.37
N GLN A 65 -13.61 10.29 -1.32
CA GLN A 65 -14.63 9.88 -2.27
C GLN A 65 -15.97 10.52 -1.87
N VAL A 66 -16.42 11.49 -2.66
CA VAL A 66 -17.67 12.24 -2.42
C VAL A 66 -18.86 11.69 -3.23
N THR A 67 -18.61 10.94 -4.31
CA THR A 67 -19.61 10.24 -5.11
C THR A 67 -19.14 8.83 -5.45
N ASP A 68 -20.09 7.93 -5.69
CA ASP A 68 -19.87 6.58 -6.19
C ASP A 68 -19.95 6.49 -7.72
N GLN A 69 -20.57 7.47 -8.37
CA GLN A 69 -20.70 7.54 -9.83
C GLN A 69 -19.89 8.71 -10.43
N PRO A 70 -19.30 8.51 -11.63
CA PRO A 70 -18.66 9.59 -12.36
C PRO A 70 -19.71 10.57 -12.92
N TRP A 71 -19.34 11.85 -13.06
CA TRP A 71 -20.22 12.87 -13.66
C TRP A 71 -20.39 12.68 -15.18
N VAL A 72 -19.33 12.21 -15.84
CA VAL A 72 -19.29 11.86 -17.27
C VAL A 72 -18.53 10.54 -17.39
N ASP A 73 -18.95 9.69 -18.32
CA ASP A 73 -18.29 8.42 -18.59
C ASP A 73 -16.79 8.60 -18.82
N ASN A 74 -16.02 7.72 -18.20
CA ASN A 74 -14.57 7.70 -18.30
C ASN A 74 -14.12 6.36 -18.87
N THR A 75 -13.49 6.39 -20.05
CA THR A 75 -12.98 5.19 -20.73
C THR A 75 -11.56 4.81 -20.31
N PHE A 76 -10.98 5.53 -19.34
CA PHE A 76 -9.65 5.24 -18.82
C PHE A 76 -9.66 3.88 -18.11
N VAL A 77 -8.70 3.02 -18.47
CA VAL A 77 -8.51 1.70 -17.86
C VAL A 77 -7.21 1.70 -17.04
N GLY A 78 -7.32 1.42 -15.74
CA GLY A 78 -6.17 1.31 -14.85
C GLY A 78 -5.27 0.13 -15.16
N LEU A 79 -4.04 0.18 -14.65
CA LEU A 79 -3.14 -0.97 -14.72
C LEU A 79 -3.64 -2.04 -13.75
N ARG A 80 -3.70 -3.28 -14.23
CA ARG A 80 -3.98 -4.42 -13.35
C ARG A 80 -2.91 -4.46 -12.26
N GLN A 81 -3.35 -4.53 -11.01
CA GLN A 81 -2.46 -4.81 -9.90
C GLN A 81 -1.81 -6.17 -10.12
N ASP A 82 -0.49 -6.20 -10.34
CA ASP A 82 0.25 -7.45 -10.43
C ASP A 82 0.84 -7.74 -9.06
N LEU A 83 0.45 -8.88 -8.51
CA LEU A 83 1.02 -9.38 -7.26
C LEU A 83 2.33 -10.09 -7.61
N ARG A 84 3.24 -9.40 -8.32
CA ARG A 84 4.52 -9.96 -8.75
C ARG A 84 5.23 -10.57 -7.56
N GLN A 85 5.59 -11.83 -7.72
CA GLN A 85 6.45 -12.50 -6.77
C GLN A 85 7.88 -12.02 -6.98
N GLY A 86 8.56 -11.67 -5.90
CA GLY A 86 9.99 -11.41 -5.93
C GLY A 86 10.75 -12.68 -6.31
N THR A 87 11.74 -12.53 -7.18
CA THR A 87 12.67 -13.62 -7.51
C THR A 87 13.44 -14.07 -6.27
N ARG A 88 13.89 -15.33 -6.30
CA ARG A 88 14.67 -15.96 -5.23
C ARG A 88 15.95 -16.51 -5.82
N LEU A 89 17.02 -16.52 -5.02
CA LEU A 89 18.29 -17.13 -5.43
C LEU A 89 18.19 -18.67 -5.49
N TYR A 90 17.44 -19.26 -4.54
CA TYR A 90 17.15 -20.69 -4.45
C TYR A 90 15.85 -20.90 -3.66
N ASP A 91 15.33 -22.13 -3.66
CA ASP A 91 14.12 -22.49 -2.93
C ASP A 91 14.29 -22.27 -1.42
N GLY A 92 13.45 -21.40 -0.85
CA GLY A 92 13.54 -20.99 0.55
C GLY A 92 14.35 -19.72 0.82
N ALA A 93 15.18 -19.25 -0.14
CA ALA A 93 15.84 -17.95 -0.01
C ALA A 93 14.79 -16.82 0.05
N PRO A 94 14.99 -15.76 0.86
CA PRO A 94 14.08 -14.62 0.90
C PRO A 94 13.86 -14.03 -0.50
N PRO A 95 12.61 -13.71 -0.90
CA PRO A 95 12.34 -13.03 -2.16
C PRO A 95 12.92 -11.62 -2.13
N VAL A 96 13.46 -11.17 -3.27
CA VAL A 96 13.75 -9.75 -3.46
C VAL A 96 12.47 -8.92 -3.39
N ILE A 97 12.57 -7.66 -3.02
CA ILE A 97 11.41 -6.75 -3.00
C ILE A 97 11.13 -6.32 -4.44
N PRO A 98 9.99 -6.72 -5.04
CA PRO A 98 9.71 -6.52 -6.47
C PRO A 98 9.12 -5.12 -6.77
N HIS A 99 9.08 -4.23 -5.79
CA HIS A 99 8.50 -2.90 -5.91
C HIS A 99 9.38 -1.83 -5.25
N GLN A 100 9.14 -0.56 -5.61
CA GLN A 100 9.82 0.57 -4.99
C GLN A 100 9.46 0.71 -3.51
N LEU A 101 10.42 1.20 -2.71
CA LEU A 101 10.27 1.39 -1.27
C LEU A 101 9.80 2.78 -0.86
N LEU A 102 9.95 3.78 -1.74
CA LEU A 102 9.48 5.13 -1.44
C LEU A 102 7.97 5.11 -1.10
N MET A 103 7.61 5.75 0.02
CA MET A 103 6.27 5.72 0.62
C MET A 103 5.78 4.33 1.07
N ARG A 104 6.68 3.38 1.30
CA ARG A 104 6.39 2.01 1.75
C ARG A 104 7.37 1.52 2.81
N ASP A 105 7.73 2.41 3.72
CA ASP A 105 8.69 2.13 4.80
C ASP A 105 8.10 1.17 5.85
N ASN A 106 6.77 1.17 6.04
CA ASN A 106 6.08 0.19 6.88
C ASN A 106 5.64 -1.03 6.06
N CYS A 107 6.53 -2.02 5.96
CA CYS A 107 6.30 -3.26 5.19
C CYS A 107 5.04 -4.01 5.65
N LEU A 108 4.78 -4.04 6.96
CA LEU A 108 3.65 -4.76 7.54
C LEU A 108 2.31 -4.16 7.12
N ALA A 109 2.27 -2.91 6.64
CA ALA A 109 1.04 -2.28 6.20
C ALA A 109 0.36 -2.97 5.00
N CYS A 110 1.12 -3.77 4.24
CA CYS A 110 0.60 -4.59 3.16
C CYS A 110 0.86 -6.09 3.35
N HIS A 111 1.87 -6.46 4.14
CA HIS A 111 2.29 -7.85 4.33
C HIS A 111 1.77 -8.49 5.61
N ALA A 112 1.07 -7.78 6.49
CA ALA A 112 0.51 -8.36 7.71
C ALA A 112 -0.82 -7.73 8.13
N GLY A 113 -1.52 -8.40 9.05
CA GLY A 113 -2.76 -7.92 9.64
C GLY A 113 -3.99 -8.05 8.73
N PRO A 114 -5.15 -7.59 9.22
CA PRO A 114 -6.44 -7.80 8.56
C PRO A 114 -6.55 -7.14 7.19
N ALA A 115 -5.85 -6.02 6.98
CA ALA A 115 -5.88 -5.26 5.72
C ALA A 115 -4.89 -5.77 4.65
N ALA A 116 -4.02 -6.71 5.00
CA ALA A 116 -3.08 -7.31 4.05
C ALA A 116 -3.80 -8.30 3.12
N ARG A 117 -3.41 -8.25 1.84
CA ARG A 117 -3.78 -9.26 0.84
C ARG A 117 -3.16 -10.59 1.22
N GLU A 118 -3.96 -11.64 1.25
CA GLU A 118 -3.56 -12.96 1.73
C GLU A 118 -2.38 -13.52 0.94
N GLU A 119 -2.37 -13.30 -0.37
CA GLU A 119 -1.40 -13.82 -1.33
C GLU A 119 0.02 -13.28 -1.11
N ILE A 120 0.15 -12.13 -0.44
CA ILE A 120 1.44 -11.48 -0.18
C ILE A 120 1.77 -11.44 1.30
N ARG A 121 0.99 -12.07 2.18
CA ARG A 121 1.27 -12.03 3.63
C ARG A 121 2.63 -12.64 3.92
N THR A 122 3.37 -11.98 4.80
CA THR A 122 4.61 -12.54 5.33
C THR A 122 4.30 -13.72 6.24
N SER A 123 5.11 -14.77 6.16
CA SER A 123 5.00 -15.92 7.05
C SER A 123 5.63 -15.68 8.43
N HIS A 124 6.31 -14.55 8.62
CA HIS A 124 7.08 -14.22 9.81
C HIS A 124 6.94 -12.72 10.17
N PRO A 125 5.74 -12.26 10.55
CA PRO A 125 5.49 -10.84 10.84
C PRO A 125 6.31 -10.30 12.02
N GLU A 126 6.79 -11.18 12.90
CA GLU A 126 7.66 -10.84 14.04
C GLU A 126 9.06 -10.35 13.62
N ARG A 127 9.49 -10.63 12.39
CA ARG A 127 10.79 -10.19 11.85
C ARG A 127 10.73 -8.78 11.29
N ILE A 128 10.67 -7.80 12.19
CA ILE A 128 10.41 -6.39 11.85
C ILE A 128 11.49 -5.73 10.97
N ARG A 129 12.71 -6.27 10.91
CA ARG A 129 13.81 -5.76 10.06
C ARG A 129 13.81 -6.39 8.67
N CYS A 130 12.71 -6.28 7.93
CA CYS A 130 12.49 -6.95 6.64
C CYS A 130 13.68 -6.82 5.66
N ARG A 131 14.23 -5.60 5.55
CA ARG A 131 15.34 -5.27 4.63
C ARG A 131 16.71 -5.83 5.03
N GLN A 132 16.81 -6.51 6.17
CA GLN A 132 17.99 -7.29 6.54
C GLN A 132 18.16 -8.50 5.61
N CYS A 133 17.04 -9.08 5.16
CA CYS A 133 17.03 -10.29 4.34
C CYS A 133 16.42 -10.05 2.95
N HIS A 134 15.38 -9.21 2.86
CA HIS A 134 14.73 -8.86 1.61
C HIS A 134 15.40 -7.65 0.98
N VAL A 135 16.23 -7.89 -0.04
CA VAL A 135 16.94 -6.83 -0.76
C VAL A 135 16.03 -6.26 -1.86
N ALA A 136 16.10 -4.94 -2.07
CA ALA A 136 15.37 -4.30 -3.16
C ALA A 136 15.86 -4.79 -4.53
N GLN A 137 14.93 -5.03 -5.45
CA GLN A 137 15.31 -5.29 -6.83
C GLN A 137 15.86 -4.00 -7.45
N THR A 138 17.10 -4.07 -7.94
CA THR A 138 17.71 -2.98 -8.74
C THR A 138 17.62 -3.37 -10.20
N THR A 139 16.83 -2.64 -10.98
CA THR A 139 16.81 -2.79 -12.45
C THR A 139 17.59 -1.65 -13.08
N THR A 140 18.50 -1.96 -14.00
CA THR A 140 19.19 -0.97 -14.84
C THR A 140 18.43 -0.64 -16.13
N SER A 141 17.38 -1.40 -16.44
CA SER A 141 16.44 -1.10 -17.51
C SER A 141 15.25 -0.31 -16.98
N GLU A 142 14.65 0.50 -17.85
CA GLU A 142 13.35 1.11 -17.57
C GLU A 142 12.30 0.06 -17.21
N PHE A 143 11.31 0.48 -16.41
CA PHE A 143 10.19 -0.37 -16.04
C PHE A 143 9.36 -0.70 -17.28
N ARG A 144 9.67 -1.82 -17.93
CA ARG A 144 8.93 -2.28 -19.10
C ARG A 144 7.58 -2.85 -18.64
N PRO A 145 6.44 -2.35 -19.14
CA PRO A 145 5.14 -2.93 -18.83
C PRO A 145 5.10 -4.39 -19.32
N PRO A 146 4.41 -5.29 -18.60
CA PRO A 146 4.35 -6.69 -18.99
C PRO A 146 3.62 -6.83 -20.34
N GLY A 147 4.23 -7.56 -21.28
CA GLY A 147 3.64 -7.86 -22.59
C GLY A 147 4.19 -7.08 -23.79
N THR A 148 5.34 -6.43 -23.65
CA THR A 148 6.15 -6.01 -24.81
C THR A 148 7.38 -6.88 -24.92
#